data_AF-A0A382YQQ1-F1
#
_entry.id   AF-A0A382YQQ1-F1
#
_cell.length_a   1.000
_cell.length_b   1.000
_cell.length_c   1.000
_cell.angle_alpha   90.00
_cell.angle_beta   90.00
_cell.angle_gamma   90.00
#
_symmetry.space_group_name_H-M   'P 1'
#
loop_
_entity.id
_entity.type
_entity.pdbx_description
1 polymer ?
#
loop_
_entity_poly.entity_id
_entity_poly.type
_entity_poly.pdbx_seq_one_letter_code
_entity_poly.pdbx_strand_id
1 'polypeptide(L)'
;EIRNENRFEQYDVNIDLPSPLVPRSLRFGIPERIGAAGQVLSPLDEDHVARLVPDLCRSGVKSVAIGFLHSYRNPEHEQRTRDIVMSKTSELEITLSSEVAPEMREFERISTACANAYVQPLMSNHLRSLDKLLREDGFNCPLFLMLSGGGITTLETAVRFPVRLVESGPAGGAIFSSYIANLLGLSEVLSYDMGGTTAKICLIDEGQPQTSRSFEVAREYRFLKGSGIPLKIPVIEMVEIGAGGGSIANVDAMNRISVGPE
;
A
#
# COMPACT_ATOMS: atom_id res chain seq x y z
N GLU A 1 13.24 -4.90 -10.09
CA GLU A 1 14.57 -4.91 -10.74
C GLU A 1 14.54 -3.94 -11.91
N ILE A 2 13.81 -4.22 -13.00
CA ILE A 2 13.67 -3.31 -14.15
C ILE A 2 12.77 -2.08 -13.86
N ARG A 3 11.72 -2.25 -13.02
CA ARG A 3 10.77 -1.17 -12.66
C ARG A 3 10.15 -0.55 -13.92
N ASN A 4 10.25 0.76 -14.07
CA ASN A 4 9.89 1.56 -15.23
C ASN A 4 11.12 2.18 -15.91
N GLU A 5 12.33 1.72 -15.59
CA GLU A 5 13.62 2.25 -16.07
C GLU A 5 13.86 3.74 -15.73
N ASN A 6 13.03 4.33 -14.87
CA ASN A 6 13.16 5.73 -14.49
C ASN A 6 14.28 5.92 -13.47
N ARG A 7 15.12 6.94 -13.69
CA ARG A 7 16.16 7.37 -12.75
C ARG A 7 15.67 8.60 -12.01
N PHE A 8 15.34 8.45 -10.73
CA PHE A 8 14.89 9.55 -9.89
C PHE A 8 16.01 10.57 -9.60
N GLU A 9 17.27 10.12 -9.64
CA GLU A 9 18.45 10.97 -9.66
C GLU A 9 19.20 10.75 -10.97
N GLN A 10 19.13 11.75 -11.86
CA GLN A 10 19.64 11.63 -13.23
C GLN A 10 21.17 11.69 -13.30
N TYR A 11 21.79 12.39 -12.35
CA TYR A 11 23.23 12.64 -12.36
C TYR A 11 24.03 11.62 -11.53
N ASP A 12 23.36 10.85 -10.66
CA ASP A 12 24.00 9.78 -9.92
C ASP A 12 24.06 8.50 -10.77
N VAL A 13 25.25 8.22 -11.30
CA VAL A 13 25.51 7.01 -12.09
C VAL A 13 25.43 5.72 -11.27
N ASN A 14 25.63 5.80 -9.95
CA ASN A 14 25.66 4.67 -9.01
C ASN A 14 24.40 4.61 -8.13
N ILE A 15 23.29 5.17 -8.61
CA ILE A 15 22.03 5.25 -7.87
C ILE A 15 21.62 3.90 -7.28
N ASP A 16 21.46 3.87 -5.96
CA ASP A 16 20.92 2.72 -5.26
C ASP A 16 19.39 2.74 -5.32
N LEU A 17 18.83 1.62 -5.76
CA LEU A 17 17.39 1.42 -5.88
C LEU A 17 16.89 0.67 -4.63
N PRO A 18 15.71 1.03 -4.05
CA PRO A 18 15.20 0.30 -2.89
C PRO A 18 15.06 -1.19 -3.16
N SER A 19 15.34 -1.98 -2.12
CA SER A 19 15.18 -3.42 -2.19
C SER A 19 13.73 -3.80 -2.52
N PRO A 20 13.49 -4.72 -3.48
CA PRO A 20 12.13 -5.11 -3.82
C PRO A 20 11.49 -5.91 -2.68
N LEU A 21 10.19 -5.70 -2.45
CA LEU A 21 9.41 -6.41 -1.40
C LEU A 21 9.46 -7.93 -1.52
N VAL A 22 9.46 -8.45 -2.76
CA VAL A 22 9.48 -9.89 -3.05
C VAL A 22 10.81 -10.23 -3.71
N PRO A 23 11.67 -11.09 -3.15
CA PRO A 23 12.94 -11.47 -3.76
C PRO A 23 12.72 -12.27 -5.05
N ARG A 24 13.71 -12.27 -5.97
CA ARG A 24 13.58 -12.90 -7.31
C ARG A 24 13.24 -14.40 -7.24
N SER A 25 13.75 -15.10 -6.22
CA SER A 25 13.52 -16.53 -5.96
C SER A 25 12.06 -16.86 -5.61
N LEU A 26 11.27 -15.88 -5.20
CA LEU A 26 9.85 -16.03 -4.86
C LEU A 26 8.92 -15.42 -5.94
N ARG A 27 9.41 -15.31 -7.18
CA ARG A 27 8.63 -14.80 -8.33
C ARG A 27 8.56 -15.86 -9.40
N PHE A 28 7.34 -16.34 -9.65
CA PHE A 28 7.06 -17.42 -10.60
C PHE A 28 6.31 -16.87 -11.80
N GLY A 29 6.75 -17.23 -13.00
CA GLY A 29 6.01 -16.93 -14.24
C GLY A 29 5.06 -18.07 -14.55
N ILE A 30 3.82 -17.75 -14.88
CA ILE A 30 2.82 -18.72 -15.34
C ILE A 30 2.64 -18.53 -16.85
N PRO A 31 2.46 -19.61 -17.63
CA PRO A 31 2.09 -19.49 -19.03
C PRO A 31 0.62 -19.08 -19.17
N GLU A 32 0.38 -17.81 -19.48
CA GLU A 32 -0.93 -17.30 -19.88
C GLU A 32 -0.81 -16.01 -20.68
N ARG A 33 -1.86 -15.60 -21.40
CA ARG A 33 -1.90 -14.25 -21.97
C ARG A 33 -3.31 -13.73 -22.19
N ILE A 34 -3.57 -12.52 -21.69
CA ILE A 34 -4.74 -11.70 -22.03
C ILE A 34 -4.28 -10.53 -22.91
N GLY A 35 -5.09 -10.20 -23.93
CA GLY A 35 -4.82 -9.10 -24.85
C GLY A 35 -5.28 -7.74 -24.32
N ALA A 36 -4.80 -6.66 -24.94
CA ALA A 36 -5.20 -5.29 -24.64
C ALA A 36 -6.65 -4.96 -25.05
N ALA A 37 -7.41 -5.89 -25.65
CA ALA A 37 -8.87 -5.82 -25.80
C ALA A 37 -9.62 -6.76 -24.82
N GLY A 38 -8.91 -7.54 -23.98
CA GLY A 38 -9.47 -8.32 -22.87
C GLY A 38 -9.78 -9.77 -23.27
N GLN A 39 -9.55 -10.08 -24.54
CA GLN A 39 -9.61 -11.43 -25.09
C GLN A 39 -8.48 -12.30 -24.53
N VAL A 40 -8.76 -13.58 -24.34
CA VAL A 40 -7.74 -14.58 -24.05
C VAL A 40 -6.94 -14.84 -25.32
N LEU A 41 -5.62 -14.58 -25.29
CA LEU A 41 -4.69 -14.86 -26.38
C LEU A 41 -4.01 -16.22 -26.20
N SER A 42 -3.68 -16.56 -24.95
CA SER A 42 -3.19 -17.88 -24.55
C SER A 42 -3.91 -18.28 -23.27
N PRO A 43 -4.53 -19.47 -23.21
CA PRO A 43 -5.24 -19.92 -22.02
C PRO A 43 -4.29 -20.06 -20.82
N LEU A 44 -4.84 -19.97 -19.62
CA LEU A 44 -4.12 -20.24 -18.38
C LEU A 44 -3.68 -21.71 -18.32
N ASP A 45 -2.39 -21.97 -18.13
CA ASP A 45 -1.88 -23.31 -17.82
C ASP A 45 -2.17 -23.65 -16.34
N GLU A 46 -3.38 -24.18 -16.09
CA GLU A 46 -3.85 -24.54 -14.76
C GLU A 46 -2.98 -25.62 -14.09
N ASP A 47 -2.45 -26.56 -14.86
CA ASP A 47 -1.55 -27.60 -14.36
C ASP A 47 -0.23 -27.00 -13.88
N HIS A 48 0.27 -25.96 -14.55
CA HIS A 48 1.43 -25.22 -14.09
C HIS A 48 1.18 -24.55 -12.74
N VAL A 49 0.03 -23.87 -12.58
CA VAL A 49 -0.37 -23.28 -11.29
C VAL A 49 -0.42 -24.36 -10.21
N ALA A 50 -1.07 -25.48 -10.51
CA ALA A 50 -1.22 -26.60 -9.59
C ALA A 50 0.12 -27.19 -9.12
N ARG A 51 1.13 -27.23 -10.01
CA ARG A 51 2.49 -27.71 -9.69
C ARG A 51 3.30 -26.74 -8.85
N LEU A 52 3.00 -25.45 -8.86
CA LEU A 52 3.71 -24.44 -8.06
C LEU A 52 3.27 -24.41 -6.59
N VAL A 53 2.05 -24.85 -6.26
CA VAL A 53 1.53 -24.78 -4.88
C VAL A 53 2.42 -25.47 -3.84
N PRO A 54 2.92 -26.71 -4.08
CA PRO A 54 3.84 -27.35 -3.14
C PRO A 54 5.13 -26.55 -2.92
N ASP A 55 5.65 -25.87 -3.94
CA ASP A 55 6.86 -25.06 -3.84
C ASP A 55 6.63 -23.81 -3.01
N LEU A 56 5.47 -23.15 -3.21
CA LEU A 56 5.02 -22.04 -2.40
C LEU A 56 4.91 -22.44 -0.92
N CYS A 57 4.25 -23.56 -0.62
CA CYS A 57 4.14 -24.05 0.76
C CYS A 57 5.51 -24.37 1.37
N ARG A 58 6.41 -25.04 0.64
CA ARG A 58 7.76 -25.37 1.11
C ARG A 58 8.63 -24.14 1.36
N SER A 59 8.40 -23.05 0.62
CA SER A 59 9.13 -21.79 0.81
C SER A 59 8.74 -21.03 2.08
N GLY A 60 7.67 -21.45 2.78
CA GLY A 60 7.22 -20.85 4.03
C GLY A 60 6.52 -19.49 3.86
N VAL A 61 6.18 -19.09 2.64
CA VAL A 61 5.40 -17.87 2.40
C VAL A 61 4.03 -17.98 3.07
N LYS A 62 3.51 -16.84 3.55
CA LYS A 62 2.18 -16.75 4.18
C LYS A 62 1.14 -16.06 3.29
N SER A 63 1.60 -15.40 2.24
CA SER A 63 0.75 -14.69 1.29
C SER A 63 1.34 -14.70 -0.10
N VAL A 64 0.48 -14.59 -1.10
CA VAL A 64 0.84 -14.57 -2.53
C VAL A 64 0.10 -13.43 -3.22
N ALA A 65 0.84 -12.60 -3.95
CA ALA A 65 0.28 -11.65 -4.89
C ALA A 65 0.24 -12.26 -6.29
N ILE A 66 -0.91 -12.20 -6.95
CA ILE A 66 -1.12 -12.67 -8.32
C ILE A 66 -1.31 -11.45 -9.21
N GLY A 67 -0.53 -11.37 -10.29
CA GLY A 67 -0.51 -10.22 -11.17
C GLY A 67 -0.23 -10.61 -12.62
N PHE A 68 -1.25 -10.57 -13.47
CA PHE A 68 -1.13 -10.82 -14.91
C PHE A 68 -1.26 -9.52 -15.72
N LEU A 69 -0.74 -9.55 -16.94
CA LEU A 69 -0.91 -8.43 -17.86
C LEU A 69 -2.37 -8.31 -18.28
N HIS A 70 -2.89 -7.08 -18.30
CA HIS A 70 -4.28 -6.74 -18.62
C HIS A 70 -5.36 -7.32 -17.70
N SER A 71 -4.98 -7.82 -16.52
CA SER A 71 -5.94 -8.34 -15.53
C SER A 71 -6.93 -7.29 -14.99
N TYR A 72 -6.54 -6.00 -15.01
CA TYR A 72 -7.45 -4.87 -14.72
C TYR A 72 -8.67 -4.81 -15.65
N ARG A 73 -8.61 -5.49 -16.80
CA ARG A 73 -9.69 -5.47 -17.80
C ARG A 73 -10.36 -6.82 -17.99
N ASN A 74 -9.62 -7.91 -17.86
CA ASN A 74 -10.20 -9.25 -17.72
C ASN A 74 -9.47 -9.98 -16.56
N PRO A 75 -10.10 -10.09 -15.37
CA PRO A 75 -9.48 -10.68 -14.19
C PRO A 75 -9.57 -12.22 -14.15
N GLU A 76 -10.17 -12.86 -15.16
CA GLU A 76 -10.52 -14.29 -15.15
C GLU A 76 -9.33 -15.19 -14.81
N HIS A 77 -8.17 -14.97 -15.42
CA HIS A 77 -6.98 -15.79 -15.12
C HIS A 77 -6.47 -15.57 -13.68
N GLU A 78 -6.52 -14.34 -13.14
CA GLU A 78 -6.11 -14.07 -11.77
C GLU A 78 -7.05 -14.77 -10.77
N GLN A 79 -8.36 -14.67 -11.00
CA GLN A 79 -9.38 -15.33 -10.20
C GLN A 79 -9.23 -16.85 -10.26
N ARG A 80 -9.06 -17.41 -11.47
CA ARG A 80 -8.86 -18.85 -11.63
C ARG A 80 -7.59 -19.35 -10.95
N THR A 81 -6.51 -18.58 -11.03
CA THR A 81 -5.25 -18.90 -10.33
C THR A 81 -5.45 -18.92 -8.81
N ARG A 82 -6.15 -17.92 -8.24
CA ARG A 82 -6.53 -17.94 -6.81
C ARG A 82 -7.32 -19.19 -6.46
N ASP A 83 -8.35 -19.51 -7.24
CA ASP A 83 -9.24 -20.63 -6.94
C ASP A 83 -8.48 -21.98 -6.96
N ILE A 84 -7.54 -22.16 -7.90
CA ILE A 84 -6.66 -23.34 -7.94
C ILE A 84 -5.76 -23.39 -6.71
N VAL A 85 -5.13 -22.28 -6.32
CA VAL A 85 -4.25 -22.24 -5.14
C VAL A 85 -5.04 -22.54 -3.86
N MET A 86 -6.20 -21.89 -3.68
CA MET A 86 -7.07 -22.08 -2.52
C MET A 86 -7.68 -23.49 -2.45
N SER A 87 -7.88 -24.16 -3.60
CA SER A 87 -8.34 -25.55 -3.62
C SER A 87 -7.30 -26.55 -3.08
N LYS A 88 -6.03 -26.15 -3.05
CA LYS A 88 -4.89 -27.00 -2.65
C LYS A 88 -4.33 -26.66 -1.29
N THR A 89 -4.53 -25.45 -0.79
CA THR A 89 -4.09 -25.03 0.53
C THR A 89 -4.96 -23.91 1.10
N SER A 90 -5.21 -23.95 2.40
CA SER A 90 -5.87 -22.89 3.17
C SER A 90 -4.87 -22.03 3.95
N GLU A 91 -3.56 -22.28 3.82
CA GLU A 91 -2.53 -21.60 4.62
C GLU A 91 -2.02 -20.29 4.00
N LEU A 92 -2.44 -20.00 2.76
CA LEU A 92 -1.97 -18.85 2.00
C LEU A 92 -3.07 -17.80 1.85
N GLU A 93 -2.75 -16.57 2.23
CA GLU A 93 -3.56 -15.41 1.88
C GLU A 93 -3.29 -15.00 0.43
N ILE A 94 -4.34 -14.77 -0.36
CA ILE A 94 -4.20 -14.43 -1.78
C ILE A 94 -4.63 -13.00 -2.03
N THR A 95 -3.77 -12.26 -2.72
CA THR A 95 -4.04 -10.91 -3.22
C THR A 95 -4.07 -10.92 -4.74
N LEU A 96 -5.15 -10.41 -5.35
CA LEU A 96 -5.25 -10.23 -6.79
C LEU A 96 -4.97 -8.78 -7.19
N SER A 97 -4.07 -8.57 -8.14
CA SER A 97 -3.72 -7.24 -8.62
C SER A 97 -4.92 -6.52 -9.26
N SER A 98 -5.81 -7.27 -9.91
CA SER A 98 -7.07 -6.77 -10.49
C SER A 98 -8.10 -6.34 -9.44
N GLU A 99 -7.92 -6.67 -8.16
CA GLU A 99 -8.83 -6.27 -7.09
C GLU A 99 -8.26 -5.13 -6.25
N VAL A 100 -6.96 -5.18 -5.95
CA VAL A 100 -6.29 -4.16 -5.14
C VAL A 100 -6.19 -2.84 -5.91
N ALA A 101 -5.69 -2.90 -7.14
CA ALA A 101 -5.36 -1.75 -7.97
C ALA A 101 -5.70 -2.03 -9.45
N PRO A 102 -6.99 -2.04 -9.84
CA PRO A 102 -7.46 -2.34 -11.20
C PRO A 102 -7.14 -1.22 -12.22
N GLU A 103 -5.86 -0.88 -12.37
CA GLU A 103 -5.39 0.17 -13.27
C GLU A 103 -4.42 -0.37 -14.33
N MET A 104 -4.39 0.31 -15.47
CA MET A 104 -3.40 0.08 -16.52
C MET A 104 -2.01 0.48 -16.00
N ARG A 105 -0.95 -0.24 -16.42
CA ARG A 105 0.44 -0.27 -15.90
C ARG A 105 0.69 -1.35 -14.86
N GLU A 106 1.53 -2.31 -15.24
CA GLU A 106 1.83 -3.52 -14.47
C GLU A 106 2.77 -3.27 -13.30
N PHE A 107 3.76 -2.38 -13.42
CA PHE A 107 4.74 -2.20 -12.35
C PHE A 107 4.09 -1.67 -11.08
N GLU A 108 3.36 -0.56 -11.16
CA GLU A 108 2.70 0.04 -10.00
C GLU A 108 1.55 -0.83 -9.49
N ARG A 109 0.78 -1.47 -10.39
CA ARG A 109 -0.29 -2.40 -10.01
C ARG A 109 0.25 -3.60 -9.24
N ILE A 110 1.26 -4.29 -9.78
CA ILE A 110 1.85 -5.47 -9.14
C ILE A 110 2.61 -5.06 -7.87
N SER A 111 3.31 -3.92 -7.87
CA SER A 111 3.94 -3.36 -6.68
C SER A 111 2.93 -3.16 -5.54
N THR A 112 1.75 -2.61 -5.86
CA THR A 112 0.66 -2.43 -4.89
C THR A 112 0.10 -3.77 -4.40
N ALA A 113 -0.08 -4.74 -5.30
CA ALA A 113 -0.52 -6.08 -4.93
C ALA A 113 0.49 -6.79 -4.02
N CYS A 114 1.80 -6.66 -4.31
CA CYS A 114 2.87 -7.19 -3.47
C CYS A 114 2.88 -6.51 -2.09
N ALA A 115 2.73 -5.18 -2.02
CA ALA A 115 2.65 -4.46 -0.75
C ALA A 115 1.45 -4.89 0.08
N ASN A 116 0.28 -5.07 -0.54
CA ASN A 116 -0.90 -5.60 0.12
C ASN A 116 -0.66 -7.01 0.67
N ALA A 117 -0.19 -7.93 -0.18
CA ALA A 117 0.12 -9.30 0.25
C ALA A 117 1.14 -9.34 1.38
N TYR A 118 2.15 -8.46 1.35
CA TYR A 118 3.18 -8.38 2.37
C TYR A 118 2.62 -8.06 3.76
N VAL A 119 1.73 -7.07 3.86
CA VAL A 119 1.15 -6.66 5.16
C VAL A 119 -0.08 -7.46 5.57
N GLN A 120 -0.72 -8.15 4.62
CA GLN A 120 -2.01 -8.82 4.82
C GLN A 120 -2.04 -9.84 5.96
N PRO A 121 -1.09 -10.79 6.10
CA PRO A 121 -1.12 -11.75 7.20
C PRO A 121 -1.08 -11.09 8.58
N LEU A 122 -0.23 -10.07 8.75
CA LEU A 122 -0.09 -9.36 10.03
C LEU A 122 -1.36 -8.57 10.37
N MET A 123 -1.86 -7.80 9.40
CA MET A 123 -3.04 -6.96 9.59
C MET A 123 -4.33 -7.76 9.74
N SER A 124 -4.48 -8.86 8.98
CA SER A 124 -5.61 -9.79 9.10
C SER A 124 -5.72 -10.33 10.53
N ASN A 125 -4.61 -10.83 11.08
CA ASN A 125 -4.56 -11.35 12.44
C ASN A 125 -4.90 -10.27 13.48
N HIS A 126 -4.29 -9.08 13.36
CA HIS A 126 -4.52 -7.98 14.28
C HIS A 126 -5.97 -7.52 14.28
N LEU A 127 -6.54 -7.24 13.11
CA LEU A 127 -7.91 -6.74 12.97
C LEU A 127 -8.94 -7.77 13.42
N ARG A 128 -8.76 -9.05 13.08
CA ARG A 128 -9.65 -10.12 13.54
C ARG A 128 -9.57 -10.32 15.06
N SER A 129 -8.39 -10.21 15.64
CA SER A 129 -8.23 -10.27 17.10
C SER A 129 -8.93 -9.10 17.78
N LEU A 130 -8.81 -7.89 17.23
CA LEU A 130 -9.49 -6.70 17.73
C LEU A 130 -11.01 -6.87 17.69
N ASP A 131 -11.57 -7.29 16.54
CA ASP A 131 -13.01 -7.53 16.41
C ASP A 131 -13.50 -8.58 17.41
N LYS A 132 -12.76 -9.68 17.56
CA LYS A 132 -13.09 -10.72 18.55
C LYS A 132 -13.16 -10.16 19.98
N LEU A 133 -12.14 -9.42 20.42
CA LEU A 133 -12.09 -8.85 21.77
C LEU A 133 -13.23 -7.85 21.99
N LEU A 134 -13.50 -6.98 21.02
CA LEU A 134 -14.61 -6.03 21.10
C LEU A 134 -15.96 -6.75 21.23
N ARG A 135 -16.17 -7.83 20.47
CA ARG A 135 -17.40 -8.63 20.54
C ARG A 135 -17.55 -9.33 21.90
N GLU A 136 -16.45 -9.86 22.44
CA GLU A 136 -16.42 -10.47 23.78
C GLU A 136 -16.76 -9.45 24.88
N ASP A 137 -16.36 -8.19 24.71
CA ASP A 137 -16.71 -7.07 25.58
C ASP A 137 -18.13 -6.50 25.36
N GLY A 138 -18.93 -7.11 24.47
CA GLY A 138 -20.33 -6.74 24.22
C GLY A 138 -20.53 -5.66 23.14
N PHE A 139 -19.50 -5.33 22.36
CA PHE A 139 -19.60 -4.39 21.24
C PHE A 139 -20.43 -5.00 20.09
N ASN A 140 -21.68 -4.58 19.95
CA ASN A 140 -22.64 -5.16 18.99
C ASN A 140 -22.94 -4.27 17.77
N CYS A 141 -22.21 -3.18 17.55
CA CYS A 141 -22.38 -2.33 16.38
C CYS A 141 -21.35 -2.63 15.27
N PRO A 142 -21.53 -2.05 14.06
CA PRO A 142 -20.54 -2.16 12.99
C PRO A 142 -19.22 -1.47 13.36
N LEU A 143 -18.10 -2.15 13.12
CA LEU A 143 -16.76 -1.59 13.26
C LEU A 143 -16.27 -1.05 11.91
N PHE A 144 -15.99 0.24 11.87
CA PHE A 144 -15.42 0.93 10.71
C PHE A 144 -13.98 1.39 10.98
N LEU A 145 -13.18 1.38 9.93
CA LEU A 145 -11.77 1.77 9.93
C LEU A 145 -11.55 2.92 8.96
N MET A 146 -10.67 3.85 9.31
CA MET A 146 -10.29 4.96 8.43
C MET A 146 -9.40 4.45 7.29
N LEU A 147 -9.62 4.95 6.08
CA LEU A 147 -8.79 4.70 4.90
C LEU A 147 -7.80 5.85 4.70
N SER A 148 -6.69 5.58 4.02
CA SER A 148 -5.69 6.58 3.62
C SER A 148 -6.29 7.75 2.83
N GLY A 149 -7.37 7.50 2.07
CA GLY A 149 -8.08 8.50 1.29
C GLY A 149 -9.13 9.31 2.07
N GLY A 150 -9.21 9.19 3.40
CA GLY A 150 -10.14 9.94 4.25
C GLY A 150 -11.56 9.37 4.36
N GLY A 151 -11.87 8.30 3.62
CA GLY A 151 -13.12 7.55 3.77
C GLY A 151 -13.04 6.51 4.91
N ILE A 152 -14.15 5.80 5.13
CA ILE A 152 -14.21 4.67 6.07
C ILE A 152 -14.50 3.36 5.36
N THR A 153 -14.11 2.24 5.98
CA THR A 153 -14.31 0.90 5.45
C THR A 153 -14.69 -0.11 6.53
N THR A 154 -15.31 -1.22 6.12
CA THR A 154 -15.59 -2.37 7.00
C THR A 154 -14.30 -3.11 7.38
N LEU A 155 -14.33 -3.83 8.51
CA LEU A 155 -13.28 -4.78 8.91
C LEU A 155 -12.91 -5.78 7.78
N GLU A 156 -13.90 -6.39 7.12
CA GLU A 156 -13.66 -7.38 6.07
C GLU A 156 -12.81 -6.81 4.92
N THR A 157 -13.22 -5.64 4.41
CA THR A 157 -12.49 -4.94 3.35
C THR A 157 -11.08 -4.53 3.82
N ALA A 158 -10.93 -4.09 5.08
CA ALA A 158 -9.63 -3.73 5.65
C ALA A 158 -8.69 -4.93 5.80
N VAL A 159 -9.22 -6.11 6.12
CA VAL A 159 -8.46 -7.36 6.17
C VAL A 159 -8.02 -7.80 4.76
N ARG A 160 -8.87 -7.60 3.75
CA ARG A 160 -8.56 -7.95 2.35
C ARG A 160 -7.60 -6.96 1.69
N PHE A 161 -7.74 -5.67 2.00
CA PHE A 161 -6.96 -4.59 1.39
C PHE A 161 -6.23 -3.68 2.41
N PRO A 162 -5.40 -4.25 3.32
CA PRO A 162 -4.75 -3.47 4.37
C PRO A 162 -3.78 -2.40 3.85
N VAL A 163 -3.31 -2.52 2.60
CA VAL A 163 -2.52 -1.45 1.96
C VAL A 163 -3.25 -0.10 1.93
N ARG A 164 -4.59 -0.09 1.96
CA ARG A 164 -5.42 1.12 1.97
C ARG A 164 -5.57 1.76 3.36
N LEU A 165 -4.91 1.22 4.37
CA LEU A 165 -4.89 1.75 5.74
C LEU A 165 -3.58 2.49 6.06
N VAL A 166 -2.62 2.47 5.14
CA VAL A 166 -1.34 3.17 5.27
C VAL A 166 -1.59 4.66 5.48
N GLU A 167 -1.09 5.25 6.56
CA GLU A 167 -1.36 6.67 6.91
C GLU A 167 -2.85 7.02 7.13
N SER A 168 -3.69 6.05 7.52
CA SER A 168 -5.11 6.31 7.82
C SER A 168 -5.36 7.26 8.99
N GLY A 169 -4.51 7.24 10.03
CA GLY A 169 -4.65 8.13 11.19
C GLY A 169 -4.56 9.63 10.82
N PRO A 170 -3.47 10.07 10.20
CA PRO A 170 -3.31 11.45 9.71
C PRO A 170 -4.40 11.86 8.72
N ALA A 171 -4.85 10.95 7.86
CA ALA A 171 -5.97 11.21 6.96
C ALA A 171 -7.25 11.59 7.74
N GLY A 172 -7.53 10.93 8.86
CA GLY A 172 -8.61 11.31 9.77
C GLY A 172 -8.44 12.72 10.36
N GLY A 173 -7.22 13.10 10.72
CA GLY A 173 -6.89 14.45 11.20
C GLY A 173 -7.13 15.53 10.13
N ALA A 174 -6.75 15.26 8.88
CA ALA A 174 -6.99 16.16 7.75
C ALA A 174 -8.50 16.33 7.46
N ILE A 175 -9.26 15.23 7.46
CA ILE A 175 -10.72 15.26 7.29
C ILE A 175 -11.40 16.03 8.41
N PHE A 176 -10.97 15.81 9.66
CA PHE A 176 -11.49 16.57 10.79
C PHE A 176 -11.14 18.05 10.69
N SER A 177 -9.93 18.39 10.25
CA SER A 177 -9.51 19.78 10.03
C SER A 177 -10.35 20.46 8.95
N SER A 178 -10.64 19.77 7.84
CA SER A 178 -11.53 20.26 6.78
C SER A 178 -12.97 20.48 7.30
N TYR A 179 -13.48 19.56 8.12
CA TYR A 179 -14.78 19.72 8.76
C TYR A 179 -14.83 20.99 9.64
N ILE A 180 -13.83 21.21 10.49
CA ILE A 180 -13.74 22.41 11.33
C ILE A 180 -13.59 23.68 10.48
N ALA A 181 -12.76 23.67 9.44
CA ALA A 181 -12.57 24.81 8.54
C ALA A 181 -13.90 25.25 7.90
N ASN A 182 -14.70 24.29 7.42
CA ASN A 182 -16.02 24.56 6.85
C ASN A 182 -16.99 25.16 7.87
N LEU A 183 -16.99 24.68 9.13
CA LEU A 183 -17.81 25.27 10.19
C LEU A 183 -17.42 26.72 10.51
N LEU A 184 -16.14 27.06 10.35
CA LEU A 184 -15.61 28.40 10.60
C LEU A 184 -15.67 29.32 9.36
N GLY A 185 -16.15 28.83 8.22
CA GLY A 185 -16.15 29.57 6.96
C GLY A 185 -14.75 29.84 6.39
N LEU A 186 -13.79 28.98 6.69
CA LEU A 186 -12.41 29.05 6.19
C LEU A 186 -12.27 28.11 4.99
N SER A 187 -11.97 28.65 3.80
CA SER A 187 -11.77 27.87 2.58
C SER A 187 -10.34 27.34 2.41
N GLU A 188 -9.35 28.03 2.98
CA GLU A 188 -7.93 27.72 2.82
C GLU A 188 -7.29 27.55 4.21
N VAL A 189 -6.91 26.32 4.57
CA VAL A 189 -6.25 26.04 5.86
C VAL A 189 -5.12 25.03 5.69
N LEU A 190 -4.16 25.08 6.62
CA LEU A 190 -3.15 24.05 6.78
C LEU A 190 -3.45 23.26 8.05
N SER A 191 -3.68 21.95 7.89
CA SER A 191 -3.70 21.03 9.02
C SER A 191 -2.25 20.70 9.40
N TYR A 192 -1.93 20.76 10.68
CA TYR A 192 -0.62 20.46 11.23
C TYR A 192 -0.77 19.50 12.42
N ASP A 193 -0.30 18.26 12.25
CA ASP A 193 -0.31 17.22 13.27
C ASP A 193 1.12 16.82 13.62
N MET A 194 1.55 17.10 14.84
CA MET A 194 2.90 16.82 15.31
C MET A 194 2.85 15.78 16.44
N GLY A 195 3.39 14.61 16.14
CA GLY A 195 3.63 13.56 17.12
C GLY A 195 5.03 13.65 17.73
N GLY A 196 5.44 12.57 18.42
CA GLY A 196 6.78 12.46 19.01
C GLY A 196 7.90 12.39 17.97
N THR A 197 7.65 11.77 16.81
CA THR A 197 8.71 11.46 15.83
C THR A 197 8.56 12.26 14.53
N THR A 198 7.32 12.49 14.09
CA THR A 198 7.06 13.17 12.82
C THR A 198 5.97 14.23 12.95
N ALA A 199 6.04 15.22 12.07
CA ALA A 199 4.99 16.19 11.84
C ALA A 199 4.40 15.98 10.45
N LYS A 200 3.09 16.09 10.32
CA LYS A 200 2.35 15.93 9.08
C LYS A 200 1.57 17.19 8.78
N ILE A 201 1.63 17.60 7.52
CA ILE A 201 1.02 18.82 7.04
C ILE A 201 0.11 18.47 5.87
N CYS A 202 -1.15 18.89 5.94
CA CYS A 202 -2.11 18.76 4.84
C CYS A 202 -2.59 20.15 4.44
N LEU A 203 -2.51 20.45 3.14
CA LEU A 203 -3.18 21.62 2.56
C LEU A 203 -4.65 21.27 2.33
N ILE A 204 -5.53 22.11 2.84
CA ILE A 204 -6.97 22.07 2.59
C ILE A 204 -7.29 23.32 1.79
N ASP A 205 -7.78 23.10 0.59
CA ASP A 205 -8.09 24.13 -0.39
C ASP A 205 -9.55 23.98 -0.82
N GLU A 206 -10.24 25.10 -0.99
CA GLU A 206 -11.70 25.15 -1.19
C GLU A 206 -12.48 24.26 -0.17
N GLY A 207 -12.00 24.20 1.08
CA GLY A 207 -12.59 23.42 2.15
C GLY A 207 -12.39 21.89 2.03
N GLN A 208 -11.59 21.40 1.08
CA GLN A 208 -11.35 19.98 0.83
C GLN A 208 -9.84 19.62 0.92
N PRO A 209 -9.48 18.47 1.53
CA PRO A 209 -8.11 17.97 1.43
C PRO A 209 -7.79 17.54 0.00
N GLN A 210 -6.58 17.86 -0.48
CA GLN A 210 -6.07 17.34 -1.74
C GLN A 210 -5.91 15.83 -1.68
N THR A 211 -6.20 15.12 -2.78
CA THR A 211 -6.08 13.66 -2.85
C THR A 211 -5.24 13.22 -4.04
N SER A 212 -4.51 12.13 -3.86
CA SER A 212 -3.69 11.50 -4.88
C SER A 212 -4.04 10.02 -5.00
N ARG A 213 -3.80 9.44 -6.19
CA ARG A 213 -3.88 7.99 -6.43
C ARG A 213 -2.52 7.31 -6.49
N SER A 214 -1.47 8.05 -6.16
CA SER A 214 -0.10 7.57 -6.21
C SER A 214 0.61 7.94 -4.92
N PHE A 215 1.15 6.94 -4.26
CA PHE A 215 1.90 7.08 -3.02
C PHE A 215 3.21 6.30 -3.13
N GLU A 216 4.23 6.68 -2.36
CA GLU A 216 5.51 5.97 -2.33
C GLU A 216 5.89 5.67 -0.89
N VAL A 217 6.06 4.38 -0.58
CA VAL A 217 6.56 3.90 0.72
C VAL A 217 8.05 3.59 0.64
N ALA A 218 8.73 3.55 1.78
CA ALA A 218 10.15 3.20 1.90
C ALA A 218 11.04 3.99 0.91
N ARG A 219 10.90 5.33 0.93
CA ARG A 219 11.75 6.21 0.13
C ARG A 219 13.19 6.14 0.66
N GLU A 220 14.14 5.77 -0.19
CA GLU A 220 15.57 5.85 0.12
C GLU A 220 16.01 7.33 0.28
N TYR A 221 15.36 8.24 -0.45
CA TYR A 221 15.62 9.68 -0.38
C TYR A 221 14.31 10.42 -0.05
N ARG A 222 14.20 10.95 1.18
CA ARG A 222 12.97 11.57 1.72
C ARG A 222 12.32 12.63 0.79
N PHE A 223 13.11 13.28 -0.08
CA PHE A 223 12.65 14.37 -0.95
C PHE A 223 12.73 14.09 -2.46
N LEU A 224 13.13 12.88 -2.89
CA LEU A 224 13.18 12.52 -4.31
C LEU A 224 12.10 11.51 -4.66
N LYS A 225 11.10 11.97 -5.42
CA LYS A 225 10.02 11.13 -5.97
C LYS A 225 10.61 10.07 -6.91
N GLY A 226 10.20 8.82 -6.75
CA GLY A 226 10.71 7.66 -7.48
C GLY A 226 11.77 6.86 -6.70
N SER A 227 12.21 7.37 -5.55
CA SER A 227 13.16 6.67 -4.67
C SER A 227 12.50 5.62 -3.77
N GLY A 228 11.16 5.52 -3.77
CA GLY A 228 10.40 4.55 -2.99
C GLY A 228 9.75 3.44 -3.83
N ILE A 229 8.91 2.65 -3.16
CA ILE A 229 8.06 1.63 -3.78
C ILE A 229 6.70 2.28 -4.11
N PRO A 230 6.29 2.33 -5.39
CA PRO A 230 5.06 2.98 -5.78
C PRO A 230 3.84 2.13 -5.41
N LEU A 231 2.83 2.79 -4.85
CA LEU A 231 1.52 2.24 -4.50
C LEU A 231 0.42 3.04 -5.22
N LYS A 232 -0.52 2.31 -5.82
CA LYS A 232 -1.73 2.84 -6.48
C LYS A 232 -2.92 2.68 -5.57
N ILE A 233 -2.99 3.57 -4.58
CA ILE A 233 -4.08 3.64 -3.62
C ILE A 233 -4.55 5.10 -3.48
N PRO A 234 -5.85 5.35 -3.24
CA PRO A 234 -6.32 6.67 -2.88
C PRO A 234 -5.72 7.10 -1.53
N VAL A 235 -5.08 8.27 -1.50
CA VAL A 235 -4.48 8.87 -0.31
C VAL A 235 -4.82 10.34 -0.24
N ILE A 236 -4.93 10.90 0.97
CA ILE A 236 -4.86 12.34 1.17
C ILE A 236 -3.41 12.78 0.98
N GLU A 237 -3.21 13.84 0.21
CA GLU A 237 -1.87 14.38 -0.02
C GLU A 237 -1.36 15.11 1.21
N MET A 238 -0.24 14.64 1.74
CA MET A 238 0.37 15.16 2.96
C MET A 238 1.89 15.26 2.80
N VAL A 239 2.46 16.27 3.44
CA VAL A 239 3.90 16.40 3.61
C VAL A 239 4.27 15.90 5.00
N GLU A 240 5.18 14.93 5.07
CA GLU A 240 5.75 14.47 6.33
C GLU A 240 7.13 15.08 6.55
N ILE A 241 7.33 15.60 7.76
CA ILE A 241 8.60 16.10 8.26
C ILE A 241 9.07 15.11 9.32
N GLY A 242 10.28 14.57 9.14
CA GLY A 242 10.92 13.65 10.08
C GLY A 242 11.50 14.35 11.31
N ALA A 243 10.73 15.26 11.89
CA ALA A 243 10.99 15.92 13.15
C ALA A 243 9.68 16.04 13.93
N GLY A 244 9.71 15.68 15.21
CA GLY A 244 8.58 15.68 16.13
C GLY A 244 9.00 16.17 17.51
N GLY A 245 8.11 16.04 18.49
CA GLY A 245 8.36 16.55 19.85
C GLY A 245 9.50 15.86 20.60
N GLY A 246 9.87 14.64 20.18
CA GLY A 246 10.97 13.85 20.73
C GLY A 246 12.26 13.93 19.93
N SER A 247 12.33 14.75 18.88
CA SER A 247 13.55 14.88 18.09
C SER A 247 14.69 15.46 18.90
N ILE A 248 15.84 14.80 18.83
CA ILE A 248 17.03 15.15 19.62
C ILE A 248 17.72 16.34 18.97
N ALA A 249 18.00 17.37 19.78
CA ALA A 249 18.83 18.49 19.39
C ALA A 249 20.32 18.15 19.57
N ASN A 250 21.13 18.38 18.54
CA ASN A 250 22.57 18.16 18.60
C ASN A 250 23.34 19.36 17.99
N VAL A 251 24.58 19.53 18.43
CA VAL A 251 25.53 20.50 17.87
C VAL A 251 26.60 19.73 17.11
N ASP A 252 26.73 20.00 15.81
CA ASP A 252 27.74 19.34 14.98
C ASP A 252 29.15 19.90 15.23
N ALA A 253 30.16 19.26 14.63
CA ALA A 253 31.56 19.70 14.72
C ALA A 253 31.83 21.10 14.14
N MET A 254 30.88 21.68 13.40
CA MET A 254 30.91 23.02 12.84
C MET A 254 30.07 24.03 13.67
N ASN A 255 29.68 23.67 14.90
CA ASN A 255 28.83 24.46 15.79
C ASN A 255 27.43 24.78 15.23
N ARG A 256 26.91 23.96 14.31
CA ARG A 256 25.52 24.11 13.83
C ARG A 256 24.59 23.32 14.73
N ILE A 257 23.46 23.92 15.06
CA ILE A 257 22.38 23.26 15.78
C ILE A 257 21.50 22.53 14.76
N SER A 258 21.25 21.25 15.02
CA SER A 258 20.33 20.40 14.25
C SER A 258 19.35 19.69 15.19
N VAL A 259 18.15 19.36 14.69
CA VAL A 259 17.10 18.68 15.46
C VAL A 259 16.54 17.53 14.63
N GLY A 260 16.60 16.31 15.17
CA GLY A 260 16.31 15.07 14.42
C GLY A 260 17.42 14.72 13.42
N PRO A 261 17.28 13.68 12.57
CA PRO A 261 16.11 12.83 12.36
C PRO A 261 16.14 11.49 13.13
N GLU A 262 17.01 11.36 14.13
CA GLU A 262 17.19 10.16 14.98
C GLU A 262 15.90 9.68 15.66
#